data_AF-A0A0Q4WSX7-F1
#
_entry.id   AF-A0A0Q4WSX7-F1
#
_cell.length_a   1.000
_cell.length_b   1.000
_cell.length_c   1.000
_cell.angle_alpha   90.00
_cell.angle_beta   90.00
_cell.angle_gamma   90.00
#
_symmetry.space_group_name_H-M   'P 1'
#
loop_
_entity.id
_entity.type
_entity.pdbx_description
1 polymer ?
#
loop_
_entity_poly.entity_id
_entity_poly.type
_entity_poly.pdbx_seq_one_letter_code
_entity_poly.pdbx_strand_id
1 'polypeptide(L)' 'MSNRTAYEVRIAARIPSEMPSLISAAASRVFISPSAYVRQALAEKLKRDGFGLPSQEAASAQQAA' A
#
# COMPACT_ATOMS: atom_id res chain seq x y z
N MET A 1 18.26 -8.94 14.87
CA MET A 1 17.34 -8.85 13.72
C MET A 1 16.27 -7.80 14.05
N SER A 2 16.15 -6.76 13.23
CA SER A 2 15.28 -5.61 13.51
C SER A 2 13.80 -6.01 13.51
N ASN A 3 13.02 -5.51 14.48
CA ASN A 3 11.59 -5.78 14.62
C ASN A 3 10.76 -5.55 13.33
N ARG A 4 11.24 -4.64 12.47
CA ARG A 4 10.69 -4.33 11.15
C ARG A 4 10.68 -5.53 10.20
N THR A 5 11.76 -6.33 10.20
CA THR A 5 11.87 -7.51 9.33
C THR A 5 10.91 -8.61 9.76
N ALA A 6 10.75 -8.82 11.07
CA ALA A 6 9.78 -9.79 11.59
C ALA A 6 8.33 -9.39 11.26
N TYR A 7 8.01 -8.10 11.27
CA TYR A 7 6.70 -7.58 10.89
C TYR A 7 6.40 -7.81 9.40
N GLU A 8 7.34 -7.52 8.52
CA GLU A 8 7.20 -7.74 7.07
C GLU A 8 7.02 -9.23 6.73
N VAL A 9 7.77 -10.11 7.38
CA VAL A 9 7.63 -11.58 7.21
C VAL A 9 6.25 -12.06 7.65
N ARG A 10 5.73 -11.55 8.78
CA ARG A 10 4.38 -11.91 9.28
C ARG A 10 3.27 -11.39 8.37
N ILE A 11 3.46 -10.23 7.73
CA ILE A 11 2.51 -9.72 6.73
C ILE A 11 2.55 -10.59 5.48
N ALA A 12 3.75 -10.89 4.96
CA ALA A 12 3.90 -11.74 3.79
C ALA A 12 3.25 -13.12 3.99
N ALA A 13 3.39 -13.70 5.19
CA ALA A 13 2.77 -14.98 5.54
C ALA A 13 1.22 -14.95 5.62
N ARG A 14 0.62 -13.76 5.78
CA ARG A 14 -0.85 -13.58 5.83
C ARG A 14 -1.47 -13.33 4.46
N ILE A 15 -0.65 -13.06 3.45
CA ILE A 15 -1.11 -12.82 2.09
C ILE A 15 -1.16 -14.17 1.37
N PRO A 16 -2.24 -14.47 0.62
CA PRO A 16 -2.28 -15.67 -0.22
C PRO A 16 -1.06 -15.74 -1.14
N SER A 17 -0.46 -16.93 -1.30
CA SER A 17 0.81 -17.12 -2.00
C SER A 17 0.83 -16.61 -3.45
N GLU A 18 -0.34 -16.57 -4.10
CA GLU A 18 -0.49 -16.13 -5.49
C GLU A 18 -0.57 -14.60 -5.65
N MET A 19 -0.90 -13.88 -4.58
CA MET A 19 -1.15 -12.43 -4.63
C MET A 19 0.05 -11.61 -5.11
N PRO A 20 1.31 -11.86 -4.69
CA PRO A 20 2.46 -11.12 -5.21
C PRO A 20 2.57 -11.20 -6.73
N SER A 21 2.33 -12.38 -7.31
CA SER A 21 2.35 -12.60 -8.75
C SER A 21 1.22 -11.87 -9.47
N LEU A 22 0.01 -11.90 -8.90
CA LEU A 22 -1.15 -11.17 -9.43
C LEU A 22 -0.96 -9.65 -9.38
N ILE A 23 -0.39 -9.13 -8.29
CA ILE A 23 -0.05 -7.71 -8.15
C ILE A 23 0.98 -7.31 -9.20
N SER A 24 2.03 -8.13 -9.38
CA SER A 24 3.05 -7.87 -10.39
C SER A 24 2.45 -7.84 -11.79
N ALA A 25 1.63 -8.82 -12.15
CA ALA A 25 0.97 -8.87 -13.45
C ALA A 25 0.03 -7.68 -13.68
N ALA A 26 -0.74 -7.28 -12.66
CA ALA A 26 -1.62 -6.13 -12.74
C ALA A 26 -0.83 -4.81 -12.90
N ALA A 27 0.25 -4.64 -12.13
CA ALA A 27 1.12 -3.48 -12.21
C ALA A 27 1.81 -3.36 -13.57
N SER A 28 2.25 -4.48 -14.15
CA SER A 28 2.82 -4.53 -15.51
C SER A 28 1.84 -4.06 -16.59
N ARG A 29 0.55 -4.38 -16.47
CA ARG A 29 -0.48 -3.95 -17.44
C ARG A 29 -0.71 -2.44 -17.47
N VAL A 30 -0.44 -1.75 -16.37
CA VAL A 30 -0.62 -0.30 -16.22
C VAL A 30 0.70 0.46 -16.15
N PHE A 31 1.83 -0.20 -16.43
CA PHE A 31 3.18 0.39 -16.50
C PHE A 31 3.61 1.16 -15.23
N ILE A 32 3.25 0.65 -14.04
CA ILE A 32 3.70 1.21 -12.76
C ILE A 32 4.40 0.16 -11.91
N SER A 33 5.14 0.59 -10.89
CA SER A 33 5.75 -0.36 -9.95
C SER A 33 4.68 -1.09 -9.12
N PRO A 34 4.91 -2.36 -8.72
CA PRO A 34 4.00 -3.11 -7.86
C PRO A 34 3.60 -2.35 -6.58
N SER A 35 4.56 -1.66 -5.97
CA SER A 35 4.31 -0.83 -4.78
C SER A 35 3.40 0.36 -5.06
N ALA A 36 3.52 1.01 -6.23
CA ALA A 36 2.62 2.09 -6.64
C ALA A 36 1.21 1.59 -6.91
N TYR A 37 1.09 0.43 -7.57
CA TYR A 37 -0.19 -0.23 -7.82
C TYR A 37 -0.95 -0.52 -6.51
N VAL A 38 -0.27 -1.11 -5.51
CA VAL A 38 -0.89 -1.40 -4.21
C VAL A 38 -1.36 -0.13 -3.51
N ARG A 39 -0.57 0.95 -3.56
CA ARG A 39 -0.98 2.24 -2.97
C ARG A 39 -2.22 2.84 -3.65
N GLN A 40 -2.28 2.79 -4.97
CA GLN A 40 -3.45 3.28 -5.72
C GLN A 40 -4.69 2.44 -5.44
N ALA A 41 -4.56 1.11 -5.47
CA ALA A 41 -5.66 0.20 -5.16
C ALA A 41 -6.20 0.41 -3.73
N LEU A 42 -5.29 0.63 -2.76
CA LEU A 42 -5.66 0.95 -1.39
C LEU A 42 -6.37 2.32 -1.30
N ALA A 43 -5.86 3.34 -1.97
CA ALA A 43 -6.46 4.66 -1.99
C ALA A 43 -7.88 4.65 -2.58
N GLU A 44 -8.08 3.96 -3.70
CA GLU A 44 -9.39 3.75 -4.33
C GLU A 44 -10.35 2.99 -3.42
N LYS A 45 -9.87 1.95 -2.73
CA LYS A 45 -10.68 1.18 -1.79
C LYS A 45 -11.12 2.03 -0.59
N LEU A 46 -10.20 2.78 0.01
CA LEU A 46 -10.50 3.68 1.12
C LEU A 46 -11.52 4.76 0.74
N LYS A 47 -11.37 5.34 -0.47
CA LYS A 47 -12.33 6.30 -1.02
C LYS A 47 -13.73 5.69 -1.18
N ARG A 48 -13.84 4.45 -1.69
CA ARG A 48 -15.13 3.73 -1.81
C ARG A 48 -15.76 3.43 -0.47
N ASP A 49 -14.95 3.13 0.52
CA ASP A 49 -15.39 2.81 1.88
C ASP A 49 -15.70 4.07 2.71
N GLY A 50 -15.61 5.26 2.10
CA GLY A 50 -15.93 6.54 2.75
C GLY A 50 -14.84 7.05 3.70
N PHE A 51 -13.67 6.41 3.73
CA PHE A 51 -12.52 6.90 4.48
C PHE A 51 -11.83 8.01 3.70
N GLY A 52 -11.84 9.22 4.26
CA GLY A 52 -11.03 10.32 3.77
C GLY A 52 -9.55 10.01 3.98
N LEU A 53 -8.80 9.83 2.90
CA LEU A 53 -7.34 9.90 2.98
C LEU A 53 -7.00 11.30 3.49
N PRO A 54 -6.17 11.46 4.53
CA PRO A 54 -5.67 12.78 4.87
C PRO A 54 -4.93 13.28 3.62
N SER A 55 -5.45 14.34 3.00
CA SER A 55 -4.72 15.07 1.96
C SER A 55 -3.32 15.33 2.51
N GLN A 56 -2.27 15.07 1.70
CA GLN A 56 -0.88 15.27 2.13
C GLN A 56 -0.61 16.66 2.74
N GLU A 57 -1.47 17.63 2.43
CA GLU A 57 -1.49 18.97 3.03
C GLU A 57 -1.64 18.97 4.56
N ALA A 58 -2.40 18.04 5.14
CA ALA A 58 -2.57 17.92 6.59
C ALA A 58 -1.31 17.34 7.28
N ALA A 59 -0.57 16.46 6.60
CA ALA A 59 0.65 15.87 7.15
C ALA A 59 1.80 16.89 7.23
N SER A 60 1.90 17.79 6.24
CA SER A 60 2.87 18.89 6.26
C SER A 60 2.51 20.00 7.27
N ALA A 61 1.22 20.19 7.58
CA ALA A 61 0.79 21.15 8.61
C ALA A 61 1.09 20.66 10.04
N GLN A 62 0.99 19.35 10.30
CA GLN A 62 1.26 18.78 11.63
C GLN A 62 2.75 18.56 11.94
N GLN A 63 3.63 18.54 10.93
CA GLN A 63 5.08 18.46 11.13
C GLN A 63 5.74 19.84 11.32
N ALA A 64 5.01 20.94 11.12
CA ALA A 64 5.49 22.31 11.22
C ALA A 64 4.96 23.06 12.46
N ALA A 65 4.30 22.37 13.39
CA ALA A 65 3.75 22.92 14.63
C ALA A 65 4.48 22.38 15.87
#